data_AF-A0A3B9CWB3-F1
#
_entry.id   AF-A0A3B9CWB3-F1
#
_cell.length_a   1.000
_cell.length_b   1.000
_cell.length_c   1.000
_cell.angle_alpha   90.00
_cell.angle_beta   90.00
_cell.angle_gamma   90.00
#
_symmetry.space_group_name_H-M   'P 1'
#
loop_
_entity.id
_entity.type
_entity.pdbx_description
1 polymer ?
#
loop_
_entity_poly.entity_id
_entity_poly.type
_entity_poly.pdbx_seq_one_letter_code
_entity_poly.pdbx_strand_id
1 'polypeptide(L)'
;MTGNDEDRLEIRKLTWQAGIRRRNMTGGETELRHQVSHENQNSIFFVPNNQGATRLSLSYRQPLLNASGQAYNESRVILARIQANSSEDEVVDALQDHLIEVTRAYWTLYRSRAALMQREKLLASTSAILRQLEARQNVDAVPRQIFRARAADAKARTAIRRAAARVRDAEAQLRLLVNSPDMLNGGAAEVLPQEAPQLVTEAADLRSMLQTALINRPDISEAIRKMRAAGVRLGVSRTELLPKLDFLVETYVADLSGSSDIGSPLRRQFVDNRPGFTVGLEFEVPLENLAARAQMEQRQWELKRAVNIFRATVEKSLTDVEIASREVRTAWSEVGSRYQSMQATETETNYLQARFDEVPEAQDNQILLLEDLVDARERLADEETAFVQAQVDHALALIKLKREIGILLQSRHARPDIQPNHQQWINERLQTMSFRDNPDQKPPVRATPAKPVAKDVPARNVSARRTGDTGIRQSSARSATELGDGKVSRAFIRPIPATPTTWSRRGANAP
;
A
#
# COMPACT_ATOMS: atom_id res chain seq x y z
N MET A 1 48.89 8.48 66.83
CA MET A 1 49.39 7.33 66.06
C MET A 1 48.68 7.34 64.72
N THR A 2 49.44 7.66 63.68
CA THR A 2 49.02 7.67 62.28
C THR A 2 48.74 6.24 61.84
N GLY A 3 47.48 5.92 61.51
CA GLY A 3 47.15 4.65 60.88
C GLY A 3 47.70 4.68 59.46
N ASN A 4 48.77 3.92 59.21
CA ASN A 4 49.23 3.66 57.85
C ASN A 4 48.11 2.90 57.11
N ASP A 5 47.78 3.33 55.90
CA ASP A 5 46.83 2.68 54.98
C ASP A 5 47.31 1.29 54.49
N GLU A 6 48.34 0.71 55.13
CA GLU A 6 49.02 -0.53 54.74
C GLU A 6 48.19 -1.81 54.94
N ASP A 7 47.06 -1.73 55.66
CA ASP A 7 46.17 -2.88 55.94
C ASP A 7 44.99 -3.03 54.96
N ARG A 8 44.91 -2.21 53.91
CA ARG A 8 43.84 -2.34 52.90
C ARG A 8 44.19 -3.36 51.83
N LEU A 9 43.22 -4.21 51.50
CA LEU A 9 43.32 -5.17 50.42
C LEU A 9 43.42 -4.42 49.07
N GLU A 10 44.58 -4.49 48.42
CA GLU A 10 44.76 -3.98 47.06
C GLU A 10 44.63 -5.14 46.07
N ILE A 11 43.67 -5.03 45.15
CA ILE A 11 43.50 -5.95 44.03
C ILE A 11 43.68 -5.17 42.74
N ARG A 12 44.69 -5.55 41.94
CA ARG A 12 44.91 -5.03 40.59
C ARG A 12 44.62 -6.13 39.60
N LYS A 13 43.56 -5.94 38.80
CA LYS A 13 43.08 -6.93 37.84
C LYS A 13 43.01 -6.32 36.45
N LEU A 14 43.62 -6.99 35.49
CA LEU A 14 43.50 -6.70 34.07
C LEU A 14 42.94 -7.93 33.37
N THR A 15 41.86 -7.80 32.60
CA THR A 15 41.27 -8.92 31.87
C THR A 15 41.07 -8.53 30.41
N TRP A 16 41.59 -9.35 29.52
CA TRP A 16 41.41 -9.29 28.08
C TRP A 16 40.52 -10.45 27.65
N GLN A 17 39.55 -10.18 26.79
CA GLN A 17 38.67 -11.21 26.26
C GLN A 17 38.47 -11.01 24.77
N ALA A 18 38.55 -12.10 24.01
CA ALA A 18 38.23 -12.15 22.59
C ALA A 18 37.35 -13.38 22.35
N GLY A 19 36.35 -13.28 21.47
CA GLY A 19 35.49 -14.41 21.20
C GLY A 19 34.60 -14.24 19.98
N ILE A 20 34.11 -15.37 19.48
CA ILE A 20 33.16 -15.45 18.37
C ILE A 20 31.92 -16.17 18.88
N ARG A 21 30.75 -15.60 18.60
CA ARG A 21 29.46 -16.12 19.07
C ARG A 21 28.49 -16.19 17.91
N ARG A 22 27.80 -17.31 17.77
CA ARG A 22 26.81 -17.54 16.70
C ARG A 22 25.56 -18.19 17.29
N ARG A 23 24.39 -17.64 16.94
CA ARG A 23 23.09 -18.23 17.25
C ARG A 23 22.53 -18.94 16.02
N ASN A 24 21.98 -20.14 16.21
CA ASN A 24 21.31 -20.92 15.17
C ASN A 24 19.81 -20.56 15.09
N MET A 25 19.10 -21.13 14.11
CA MET A 25 17.66 -20.85 13.88
C MET A 25 16.77 -21.40 15.00
N THR A 26 17.19 -22.44 15.73
CA THR A 26 16.42 -23.03 16.84
C THR A 26 16.66 -22.34 18.18
N GLY A 27 17.53 -21.32 18.21
CA GLY A 27 17.83 -20.51 19.40
C GLY A 27 19.12 -20.89 20.12
N GLY A 28 19.75 -22.00 19.74
CA GLY A 28 21.02 -22.46 20.28
C GLY A 28 22.18 -21.53 19.94
N GLU A 29 23.03 -21.28 20.93
CA GLU A 29 24.15 -20.35 20.89
C GLU A 29 25.45 -21.14 21.05
N THR A 30 26.35 -20.99 20.08
CA THR A 30 27.72 -21.50 20.14
C THR A 30 28.66 -20.33 20.38
N GLU A 31 29.51 -20.42 21.39
CA GLU A 31 30.48 -19.39 21.72
C GLU A 31 31.87 -20.00 21.88
N LEU A 32 32.84 -19.44 21.16
CA LEU A 32 34.26 -19.68 21.39
C LEU A 32 34.83 -18.42 22.03
N ARG A 33 35.34 -18.52 23.26
CA ARG A 33 35.86 -17.39 24.03
C ARG A 33 37.27 -17.69 24.52
N HIS A 34 38.18 -16.76 24.33
CA HIS A 34 39.52 -16.76 24.90
C HIS A 34 39.66 -15.58 25.86
N GLN A 35 39.93 -15.89 27.12
CA GLN A 35 40.13 -14.91 28.18
C GLN A 35 41.57 -15.00 28.69
N VAL A 36 42.20 -13.86 28.86
CA VAL A 36 43.52 -13.70 29.48
C VAL A 36 43.36 -12.71 30.62
N SER A 37 43.65 -13.15 31.84
CA SER A 37 43.57 -12.29 33.03
C SER A 37 44.88 -12.25 33.76
N HIS A 38 45.19 -11.08 34.29
CA HIS A 38 46.31 -10.83 35.17
C HIS A 38 45.76 -10.25 36.47
N GLU A 39 46.11 -10.87 37.60
CA GLU A 39 45.59 -10.50 38.91
C GLU A 39 46.72 -10.48 39.94
N ASN A 40 46.85 -9.35 40.62
CA ASN A 40 47.83 -9.12 41.66
C ASN A 40 47.12 -8.64 42.93
N GLN A 41 47.41 -9.27 44.07
CA GLN A 41 46.75 -9.00 45.34
C GLN A 41 47.74 -9.08 46.50
N ASN A 42 47.64 -8.18 47.47
CA ASN A 42 48.50 -8.17 48.67
C ASN A 42 48.08 -9.16 49.78
N SER A 43 47.19 -10.11 49.50
CA SER A 43 46.70 -11.10 50.47
C SER A 43 47.62 -12.32 50.55
N ILE A 44 48.01 -12.71 51.77
CA ILE A 44 48.79 -13.93 52.04
C ILE A 44 48.04 -15.23 51.72
N PHE A 45 46.71 -15.16 51.53
CA PHE A 45 45.87 -16.31 51.17
C PHE A 45 45.70 -16.48 49.66
N PHE A 46 46.28 -15.58 48.86
CA PHE A 46 46.22 -15.63 47.40
C PHE A 46 47.49 -16.28 46.86
N VAL A 47 47.42 -17.59 46.58
CA VAL A 47 48.55 -18.39 46.10
C VAL A 47 48.21 -18.99 44.73
N PRO A 48 49.05 -18.80 43.70
CA PRO A 48 50.27 -17.97 43.68
C PRO A 48 49.97 -16.47 43.60
N ASN A 49 50.74 -15.65 44.33
CA ASN A 49 50.65 -14.19 44.19
C ASN A 49 51.12 -13.76 42.79
N ASN A 50 50.51 -12.70 42.25
CA ASN A 50 50.83 -12.14 40.94
C ASN A 50 50.63 -13.15 39.80
N GLN A 51 49.38 -13.54 39.56
CA GLN A 51 49.04 -14.65 38.66
C GLN A 51 48.54 -14.17 37.29
N GLY A 52 49.04 -14.82 36.24
CA GLY A 52 48.48 -14.79 34.89
C GLY A 52 47.66 -16.05 34.64
N ALA A 53 46.45 -15.89 34.14
CA ALA A 53 45.56 -16.99 33.79
C ALA A 53 45.07 -16.86 32.35
N THR A 54 45.01 -17.98 31.64
CA THR A 54 44.38 -18.06 30.32
C THR A 54 43.27 -19.09 30.36
N ARG A 55 42.18 -18.82 29.65
CA ARG A 55 41.05 -19.74 29.51
C ARG A 55 40.52 -19.66 28.10
N LEU A 56 40.61 -20.77 27.36
CA LEU A 56 39.90 -20.96 26.11
C LEU A 56 38.68 -21.86 26.39
N SER A 57 37.48 -21.35 26.17
CA SER A 57 36.23 -22.10 26.32
C SER A 57 35.44 -22.15 25.02
N LEU A 58 34.87 -23.32 24.75
CA LEU A 58 33.85 -23.55 23.74
C LEU A 58 32.57 -23.95 24.47
N SER A 59 31.52 -23.14 24.35
CA SER A 59 30.22 -23.42 24.94
C SER A 59 29.13 -23.52 23.89
N TYR A 60 28.17 -24.41 24.16
CA TYR A 60 26.94 -24.58 23.41
C TYR A 60 25.76 -24.56 24.38
N ARG A 61 24.86 -23.58 24.21
CA ARG A 61 23.62 -23.46 24.99
C ARG A 61 22.43 -23.60 24.05
N GLN A 62 21.55 -24.58 24.27
CA GLN A 62 20.34 -24.78 23.48
C GLN A 62 19.09 -24.62 24.35
N PRO A 63 18.24 -23.62 24.10
CA PRO A 63 16.94 -23.52 24.73
C PRO A 63 16.01 -24.62 24.21
N LEU A 64 15.32 -25.29 25.14
CA LEU A 64 14.40 -26.41 24.86
C LEU A 64 12.92 -26.04 25.05
N LEU A 65 12.61 -25.00 25.85
CA LEU A 65 11.24 -24.54 26.13
C LEU A 65 11.07 -23.05 25.78
N ASN A 66 11.26 -22.16 26.74
CA ASN A 66 11.32 -20.72 26.49
C ASN A 66 12.44 -20.40 25.49
N ALA A 67 12.22 -19.43 24.60
CA ALA A 67 13.14 -19.03 23.55
C ALA A 67 13.59 -20.14 22.56
N SER A 68 12.92 -21.30 22.58
CA SER A 68 13.22 -22.42 21.70
C SER A 68 12.47 -22.33 20.37
N GLY A 69 13.02 -23.01 19.36
CA GLY A 69 12.34 -23.24 18.08
C GLY A 69 12.50 -22.10 17.08
N GLN A 70 12.28 -22.45 15.81
CA GLN A 70 12.50 -21.54 14.68
C GLN A 70 11.57 -20.33 14.69
N ALA A 71 10.28 -20.54 15.00
CA ALA A 71 9.27 -19.48 14.98
C ALA A 71 9.57 -18.32 15.95
N TYR A 72 10.13 -18.62 17.13
CA TYR A 72 10.52 -17.59 18.11
C TYR A 72 11.76 -16.82 17.65
N ASN A 73 12.80 -17.55 17.23
CA ASN A 73 14.12 -16.99 16.91
C ASN A 73 14.12 -16.23 15.57
N GLU A 74 13.30 -16.64 14.61
CA GLU A 74 13.10 -15.96 13.33
C GLU A 74 12.00 -14.90 13.37
N SER A 75 11.27 -14.75 14.48
CA SER A 75 10.17 -13.80 14.59
C SER A 75 10.56 -12.38 14.15
N ARG A 76 11.76 -11.92 14.50
CA ARG A 76 12.29 -10.61 14.08
C ARG A 76 12.50 -10.54 12.56
N VAL A 77 13.00 -11.60 11.95
CA VAL A 77 13.21 -11.70 10.50
C VAL A 77 11.85 -11.72 9.78
N ILE A 78 10.89 -12.48 10.29
CA ILE A 78 9.52 -12.54 9.76
C ILE A 78 8.84 -11.17 9.88
N LEU A 79 8.95 -10.50 11.03
CA LEU A 79 8.41 -9.16 11.24
C LEU A 79 9.07 -8.14 10.31
N ALA A 80 10.40 -8.19 10.15
CA ALA A 80 11.11 -7.33 9.21
C ALA A 80 10.67 -7.58 7.76
N ARG A 81 10.42 -8.84 7.37
CA ARG A 81 9.89 -9.19 6.05
C ARG A 81 8.46 -8.68 5.84
N ILE A 82 7.61 -8.79 6.86
CA ILE A 82 6.25 -8.23 6.82
C ILE A 82 6.32 -6.71 6.66
N GLN A 83 7.20 -6.04 7.41
CA GLN A 83 7.40 -4.59 7.33
C GLN A 83 7.92 -4.17 5.95
N ALA A 84 8.93 -4.85 5.41
CA ALA A 84 9.47 -4.57 4.07
C ALA A 84 8.38 -4.67 2.99
N ASN A 85 7.53 -5.69 3.08
CA ASN A 85 6.41 -5.83 2.14
C ASN A 85 5.33 -4.76 2.34
N SER A 86 5.11 -4.29 3.57
CA SER A 86 4.17 -3.18 3.87
C SER A 86 4.65 -1.88 3.23
N SER A 87 5.94 -1.57 3.37
CA SER A 87 6.54 -0.37 2.77
C SER A 87 6.49 -0.37 1.24
N GLU A 88 6.52 -1.53 0.58
CA GLU A 88 6.30 -1.60 -0.87
C GLU A 88 4.86 -1.29 -1.26
N ASP A 89 3.88 -1.77 -0.49
CA ASP A 89 2.46 -1.46 -0.72
C ASP A 89 2.19 0.04 -0.47
N GLU A 90 2.83 0.66 0.53
CA GLU A 90 2.80 2.12 0.79
C GLU A 90 3.37 2.93 -0.40
N VAL A 91 4.46 2.47 -1.02
CA VAL A 91 5.02 3.11 -2.23
C VAL A 91 4.06 3.00 -3.41
N VAL A 92 3.41 1.85 -3.60
CA VAL A 92 2.41 1.67 -4.66
C VAL A 92 1.23 2.62 -4.45
N ASP A 93 0.72 2.76 -3.22
CA ASP A 93 -0.37 3.69 -2.90
C ASP A 93 0.03 5.15 -3.15
N ALA A 94 1.23 5.56 -2.70
CA ALA A 94 1.76 6.89 -2.95
C ALA A 94 1.93 7.20 -4.45
N LEU A 95 2.37 6.22 -5.25
CA LEU A 95 2.47 6.35 -6.70
C LEU A 95 1.08 6.47 -7.35
N GLN A 96 0.10 5.71 -6.89
CA GLN A 96 -1.29 5.82 -7.39
C GLN A 96 -1.88 7.20 -7.09
N ASP A 97 -1.69 7.71 -5.87
CA ASP A 97 -2.13 9.05 -5.48
C ASP A 97 -1.49 10.14 -6.33
N HIS A 98 -0.17 10.05 -6.53
CA HIS A 98 0.55 10.99 -7.38
C HIS A 98 0.09 10.93 -8.84
N LEU A 99 -0.14 9.75 -9.40
CA LEU A 99 -0.68 9.60 -10.76
C LEU A 99 -2.08 10.21 -10.91
N ILE A 100 -2.95 10.05 -9.90
CA ILE A 100 -4.28 10.68 -9.90
C ILE A 100 -4.16 12.21 -9.84
N GLU A 101 -3.23 12.73 -9.03
CA GLU A 101 -2.99 14.16 -8.93
C GLU A 101 -2.49 14.75 -10.26
N VAL A 102 -1.50 14.11 -10.89
CA VAL A 102 -1.01 14.46 -12.23
C VAL A 102 -2.15 14.40 -13.26
N THR A 103 -2.97 13.36 -13.22
CA THR A 103 -4.09 13.22 -14.16
C THR A 103 -5.15 14.29 -13.96
N ARG A 104 -5.45 14.66 -12.71
CA ARG A 104 -6.36 15.77 -12.39
C ARG A 104 -5.81 17.11 -12.89
N ALA A 105 -4.51 17.33 -12.77
CA ALA A 105 -3.85 18.53 -13.29
C ALA A 105 -3.90 18.58 -14.83
N TYR A 106 -3.65 17.45 -15.50
CA TYR A 106 -3.77 17.32 -16.96
C TYR A 106 -5.18 17.69 -17.45
N TRP A 107 -6.21 17.08 -16.85
CA TRP A 107 -7.60 17.39 -17.23
C TRP A 107 -8.04 18.80 -16.83
N THR A 108 -7.46 19.37 -15.76
CA THR A 108 -7.67 20.77 -15.39
C THR A 108 -7.11 21.73 -16.44
N LEU A 109 -5.95 21.41 -17.03
CA LEU A 109 -5.39 22.16 -18.16
C LEU A 109 -6.28 22.03 -19.40
N TYR A 110 -6.74 20.82 -19.71
CA TYR A 110 -7.66 20.55 -20.83
C TYR A 110 -8.92 21.43 -20.76
N ARG A 111 -9.65 21.40 -19.64
CA ARG A 111 -10.87 22.22 -19.47
C ARG A 111 -10.58 23.72 -19.49
N SER A 112 -9.44 24.16 -18.95
CA SER A 112 -9.09 25.59 -18.92
C SER A 112 -8.82 26.12 -20.32
N ARG A 113 -8.19 25.29 -21.18
CA ARG A 113 -7.98 25.62 -22.60
C ARG A 113 -9.28 25.60 -23.40
N ALA A 114 -10.13 24.60 -23.18
CA ALA A 114 -11.45 24.57 -23.82
C ALA A 114 -12.27 25.83 -23.47
N ALA A 115 -12.28 26.21 -22.19
CA ALA A 115 -12.93 27.44 -21.74
C ALA A 115 -12.33 28.69 -22.39
N LEU A 116 -11.00 28.77 -22.53
CA LEU A 116 -10.37 29.89 -23.23
C LEU A 116 -10.84 29.99 -24.70
N MET A 117 -10.84 28.88 -25.43
CA MET A 117 -11.30 28.81 -26.81
C MET A 117 -12.77 29.23 -26.96
N GLN A 118 -13.64 28.80 -26.04
CA GLN A 118 -15.05 29.18 -26.02
C GLN A 118 -15.23 30.69 -25.75
N ARG A 119 -14.41 31.27 -24.87
CA ARG A 119 -14.41 32.74 -24.62
C ARG A 119 -13.88 33.53 -25.81
N GLU A 120 -12.91 33.01 -26.55
CA GLU A 120 -12.42 33.60 -27.79
C GLU A 120 -13.50 33.60 -28.88
N LYS A 121 -14.24 32.48 -29.03
CA LYS A 121 -15.41 32.38 -29.92
C LYS A 121 -16.49 33.41 -29.55
N LEU A 122 -16.79 33.58 -28.26
CA LEU A 122 -17.72 34.59 -27.77
C LEU A 122 -17.25 36.02 -28.06
N LEU A 123 -15.95 36.33 -27.88
CA LEU A 123 -15.40 37.63 -28.23
C LEU A 123 -15.52 37.89 -29.74
N ALA A 124 -15.13 36.93 -30.58
CA ALA A 124 -15.21 37.08 -32.03
C ALA A 124 -16.65 37.36 -32.48
N SER A 125 -17.63 36.67 -31.90
CA SER A 125 -19.05 36.90 -32.13
C SER A 125 -19.50 38.30 -31.68
N THR A 126 -19.21 38.69 -30.43
CA THR A 126 -19.63 40.00 -29.90
C THR A 126 -18.97 41.18 -30.62
N SER A 127 -17.69 41.05 -30.99
CA SER A 127 -16.98 42.01 -31.84
C SER A 127 -17.58 42.09 -33.25
N ALA A 128 -18.07 40.99 -33.82
CA ALA A 128 -18.75 41.01 -35.11
C ALA A 128 -20.07 41.78 -35.04
N ILE A 129 -20.89 41.50 -34.01
CA ILE A 129 -22.16 42.21 -33.76
C ILE A 129 -21.91 43.72 -33.55
N LEU A 130 -20.90 44.09 -32.75
CA LEU A 130 -20.56 45.50 -32.53
C LEU A 130 -20.17 46.20 -33.83
N ARG A 131 -19.30 45.58 -34.66
CA ARG A 131 -18.91 46.14 -35.96
C ARG A 131 -20.09 46.31 -36.90
N GLN A 132 -21.01 45.35 -36.92
CA GLN A 132 -22.23 45.41 -37.73
C GLN A 132 -23.13 46.59 -37.29
N LEU A 133 -23.30 46.79 -35.99
CA LEU A 133 -24.10 47.91 -35.45
C LEU A 133 -23.43 49.27 -35.65
N GLU A 134 -22.11 49.37 -35.49
CA GLU A 134 -21.35 50.62 -35.73
C GLU A 134 -21.41 51.01 -37.22
N ALA A 135 -21.32 50.06 -38.15
CA ALA A 135 -21.48 50.31 -39.58
C ALA A 135 -22.89 50.82 -39.94
N ARG A 136 -23.90 50.43 -39.16
CA ARG A 136 -25.32 50.79 -39.34
C ARG A 136 -25.74 52.02 -38.52
N GLN A 137 -24.83 52.65 -37.79
CA GLN A 137 -25.14 53.75 -36.86
C GLN A 137 -25.84 54.95 -37.51
N ASN A 138 -25.52 55.23 -38.78
CA ASN A 138 -26.11 56.35 -39.54
C ASN A 138 -27.28 55.91 -40.44
N VAL A 139 -27.70 54.64 -40.36
CA VAL A 139 -28.77 54.06 -41.19
C VAL A 139 -29.96 53.73 -40.31
N ASP A 140 -29.80 52.76 -39.41
CA ASP A 140 -30.92 52.21 -38.62
C ASP A 140 -30.53 51.69 -37.23
N ALA A 141 -29.24 51.60 -36.88
CA ALA A 141 -28.82 51.14 -35.56
C ALA A 141 -29.00 52.23 -34.49
N VAL A 142 -29.70 51.90 -33.41
CA VAL A 142 -30.01 52.83 -32.31
C VAL A 142 -28.80 52.93 -31.35
N PRO A 143 -28.45 54.11 -30.80
CA PRO A 143 -27.29 54.26 -29.90
C PRO A 143 -27.26 53.28 -28.72
N ARG A 144 -28.44 52.94 -28.16
CA ARG A 144 -28.57 51.95 -27.07
C ARG A 144 -28.07 50.56 -27.47
N GLN A 145 -28.33 50.13 -28.71
CA GLN A 145 -27.85 48.84 -29.23
C GLN A 145 -26.32 48.81 -29.28
N ILE A 146 -25.71 49.90 -29.77
CA ILE A 146 -24.25 50.06 -29.83
C ILE A 146 -23.67 50.03 -28.41
N PHE A 147 -24.26 50.74 -27.44
CA PHE A 147 -23.80 50.72 -26.06
C PHE A 147 -23.91 49.31 -25.43
N ARG A 148 -24.99 48.57 -25.69
CA ARG A 148 -25.14 47.18 -25.20
C ARG A 148 -24.10 46.25 -25.84
N ALA A 149 -23.93 46.30 -27.15
CA ALA A 149 -22.93 45.49 -27.86
C ALA A 149 -21.51 45.81 -27.40
N ARG A 150 -21.19 47.10 -27.18
CA ARG A 150 -19.89 47.54 -26.64
C ARG A 150 -19.67 47.03 -25.21
N ALA A 151 -20.70 47.05 -24.37
CA ALA A 151 -20.61 46.48 -23.03
C ALA A 151 -20.37 44.96 -23.05
N ALA A 152 -21.06 44.23 -23.94
CA ALA A 152 -20.87 42.79 -24.13
C ALA A 152 -19.48 42.43 -24.66
N ASP A 153 -18.98 43.15 -25.66
CA ASP A 153 -17.62 43.00 -26.20
C ASP A 153 -16.56 43.29 -25.12
N ALA A 154 -16.71 44.38 -24.36
CA ALA A 154 -15.82 44.70 -23.25
C ALA A 154 -15.82 43.61 -22.17
N LYS A 155 -17.00 43.06 -21.83
CA LYS A 155 -17.15 41.94 -20.89
C LYS A 155 -16.42 40.69 -21.42
N ALA A 156 -16.62 40.32 -22.68
CA ALA A 156 -15.94 39.19 -23.31
C ALA A 156 -14.40 39.36 -23.29
N ARG A 157 -13.88 40.55 -23.60
CA ARG A 157 -12.44 40.87 -23.52
C ARG A 157 -11.87 40.67 -22.11
N THR A 158 -12.62 41.07 -21.08
CA THR A 158 -12.18 40.87 -19.68
C THR A 158 -12.17 39.39 -19.28
N ALA A 159 -13.14 38.60 -19.78
CA ALA A 159 -13.24 37.17 -19.50
C ALA A 159 -12.05 36.39 -20.08
N ILE A 160 -11.57 36.74 -21.28
CA ILE A 160 -10.38 36.12 -21.89
C ILE A 160 -9.14 36.31 -21.03
N ARG A 161 -8.91 37.51 -20.46
CA ARG A 161 -7.74 37.73 -19.58
C ARG A 161 -7.75 36.80 -18.37
N ARG A 162 -8.93 36.57 -17.78
CA ARG A 162 -9.09 35.61 -16.67
C ARG A 162 -8.90 34.17 -17.13
N ALA A 163 -9.45 33.79 -18.28
CA ALA A 163 -9.29 32.45 -18.83
C ALA A 163 -7.82 32.13 -19.16
N ALA A 164 -7.11 33.08 -19.78
CA ALA A 164 -5.68 32.95 -20.08
C ALA A 164 -4.83 32.82 -18.81
N ALA A 165 -5.16 33.56 -17.74
CA ALA A 165 -4.51 33.39 -16.45
C ALA A 165 -4.71 31.97 -15.89
N ARG A 166 -5.94 31.44 -15.92
CA ARG A 166 -6.24 30.07 -15.46
C ARG A 166 -5.49 29.00 -16.25
N VAL A 167 -5.30 29.19 -17.56
CA VAL A 167 -4.47 28.28 -18.37
C VAL A 167 -3.03 28.29 -17.87
N ARG A 168 -2.44 29.47 -17.64
CA ARG A 168 -1.06 29.58 -17.12
C ARG A 168 -0.92 28.95 -15.73
N ASP A 169 -1.90 29.14 -14.86
CA ASP A 169 -1.91 28.54 -13.52
C ASP A 169 -1.99 27.00 -13.61
N ALA A 170 -2.86 26.47 -14.48
CA ALA A 170 -2.98 25.04 -14.71
C ALA A 170 -1.71 24.42 -15.34
N GLU A 171 -1.05 25.14 -16.26
CA GLU A 171 0.25 24.73 -16.81
C GLU A 171 1.33 24.70 -15.73
N ALA A 172 1.42 25.73 -14.89
CA ALA A 172 2.38 25.80 -13.81
C ALA A 172 2.19 24.65 -12.82
N GLN A 173 0.94 24.33 -12.45
CA GLN A 173 0.62 23.19 -11.59
C GLN A 173 1.03 21.86 -12.23
N LEU A 174 0.75 21.67 -13.53
CA LEU A 174 1.14 20.45 -14.24
C LEU A 174 2.67 20.32 -14.33
N ARG A 175 3.40 21.41 -14.63
CA ARG A 175 4.87 21.44 -14.64
C ARG A 175 5.45 21.06 -13.29
N LEU A 176 4.88 21.57 -12.20
CA LEU A 176 5.31 21.24 -10.83
C LEU A 176 5.11 19.76 -10.53
N LEU A 177 3.97 19.19 -10.89
CA LEU A 177 3.65 17.78 -10.60
C LEU A 177 4.46 16.80 -11.46
N VAL A 178 4.67 17.11 -12.74
CA VAL A 178 5.49 16.29 -13.64
C VAL A 178 6.97 16.41 -13.28
N ASN A 179 7.41 17.59 -12.82
CA ASN A 179 8.76 17.86 -12.34
C ASN A 179 9.87 17.38 -13.30
N SER A 180 9.62 17.46 -14.62
CA SER A 180 10.61 17.08 -15.63
C SER A 180 11.67 18.18 -15.78
N PRO A 181 12.97 17.85 -15.85
CA PRO A 181 14.04 18.84 -16.06
C PRO A 181 13.80 19.75 -17.27
N ASP A 182 13.21 19.22 -18.33
CA ASP A 182 12.88 19.95 -19.57
C ASP A 182 11.74 20.96 -19.38
N MET A 183 10.98 20.86 -18.29
CA MET A 183 9.80 21.69 -17.98
C MET A 183 10.04 22.71 -16.85
N LEU A 184 11.06 22.51 -16.00
CA LEU A 184 11.28 23.31 -14.77
C LEU A 184 12.11 24.59 -14.98
N ASN A 185 12.94 24.66 -16.04
CA ASN A 185 13.99 25.67 -16.16
C ASN A 185 13.82 26.66 -17.33
N GLY A 186 12.58 26.99 -17.72
CA GLY A 186 12.33 28.09 -18.67
C GLY A 186 11.89 27.68 -20.07
N GLY A 187 11.23 26.54 -20.22
CA GLY A 187 10.50 26.27 -21.46
C GLY A 187 9.32 27.24 -21.59
N ALA A 188 9.43 28.26 -22.45
CA ALA A 188 8.29 28.98 -23.03
C ALA A 188 7.36 28.06 -23.86
N ALA A 189 7.64 26.75 -23.85
CA ALA A 189 6.83 25.72 -24.48
C ALA A 189 5.47 25.66 -23.78
N GLU A 190 4.48 26.12 -24.53
CA GLU A 190 3.08 25.96 -24.25
C GLU A 190 2.72 24.47 -24.16
N VAL A 191 2.00 24.05 -23.12
CA VAL A 191 1.60 22.66 -22.95
C VAL A 191 0.20 22.47 -23.50
N LEU A 192 0.09 21.63 -24.54
CA LEU A 192 -1.16 21.34 -25.22
C LEU A 192 -1.60 19.90 -24.95
N PRO A 193 -2.70 19.69 -24.20
CA PRO A 193 -3.36 18.40 -24.10
C PRO A 193 -3.81 17.92 -25.49
N GLN A 194 -3.39 16.73 -25.91
CA GLN A 194 -3.79 16.14 -27.20
C GLN A 194 -4.88 15.07 -27.06
N GLU A 195 -5.02 14.48 -25.88
CA GLU A 195 -6.00 13.43 -25.63
C GLU A 195 -7.37 14.03 -25.27
N ALA A 196 -8.42 13.58 -25.95
CA ALA A 196 -9.80 13.90 -25.63
C ALA A 196 -10.37 12.92 -24.58
N PRO A 197 -11.29 13.37 -23.69
CA PRO A 197 -11.91 12.49 -22.70
C PRO A 197 -12.63 11.32 -23.38
N GLN A 198 -12.29 10.09 -22.98
CA GLN A 198 -12.95 8.91 -23.51
C GLN A 198 -14.36 8.77 -22.94
N LEU A 199 -15.35 8.71 -23.83
CA LEU A 199 -16.76 8.50 -23.49
C LEU A 199 -17.10 7.01 -23.57
N VAL A 200 -16.66 6.25 -22.56
CA VAL A 200 -16.89 4.80 -22.47
C VAL A 200 -17.89 4.51 -21.36
N THR A 201 -18.94 3.75 -21.68
CA THR A 201 -19.84 3.21 -20.66
C THR A 201 -19.19 2.04 -19.94
N GLU A 202 -19.18 2.07 -18.61
CA GLU A 202 -18.78 0.88 -17.85
C GLU A 202 -19.90 -0.16 -17.83
N ALA A 203 -19.62 -1.33 -18.39
CA ALA A 203 -20.53 -2.48 -18.42
C ALA A 203 -20.16 -3.56 -17.37
N ALA A 204 -19.26 -3.27 -16.43
CA ALA A 204 -18.81 -4.25 -15.46
C ALA A 204 -19.80 -4.42 -14.30
N ASP A 205 -20.07 -5.66 -13.93
CA ASP A 205 -20.94 -6.02 -12.81
C ASP A 205 -20.28 -5.64 -11.46
N LEU A 206 -21.05 -4.97 -10.58
CA LEU A 206 -20.60 -4.51 -9.27
C LEU A 206 -19.99 -5.66 -8.45
N ARG A 207 -20.59 -6.86 -8.51
CA ARG A 207 -20.05 -8.02 -7.79
C ARG A 207 -18.64 -8.39 -8.27
N SER A 208 -18.39 -8.33 -9.58
CA SER A 208 -17.05 -8.60 -10.14
C SER A 208 -16.04 -7.53 -9.73
N MET A 209 -16.46 -6.26 -9.69
CA MET A 209 -15.62 -5.16 -9.21
C MET A 209 -15.25 -5.34 -7.73
N LEU A 210 -16.22 -5.67 -6.86
CA LEU A 210 -15.99 -5.91 -5.44
C LEU A 210 -15.06 -7.10 -5.18
N GLN A 211 -15.24 -8.20 -5.92
CA GLN A 211 -14.32 -9.35 -5.87
C GLN A 211 -12.91 -8.94 -6.30
N THR A 212 -12.79 -8.14 -7.36
CA THR A 212 -11.48 -7.65 -7.82
C THR A 212 -10.84 -6.74 -6.77
N ALA A 213 -11.61 -5.84 -6.16
CA ALA A 213 -11.14 -4.94 -5.12
C ALA A 213 -10.59 -5.68 -3.89
N LEU A 214 -11.31 -6.69 -3.41
CA LEU A 214 -10.89 -7.50 -2.26
C LEU A 214 -9.51 -8.15 -2.44
N ILE A 215 -9.17 -8.50 -3.68
CA ILE A 215 -7.92 -9.19 -3.97
C ILE A 215 -6.83 -8.16 -4.34
N ASN A 216 -7.15 -7.04 -5.00
CA ASN A 216 -6.13 -6.14 -5.54
C ASN A 216 -5.80 -4.92 -4.65
N ARG A 217 -6.67 -4.54 -3.72
CA ARG A 217 -6.49 -3.30 -2.97
C ARG A 217 -5.29 -3.34 -2.00
N PRO A 218 -4.41 -2.31 -2.03
CA PRO A 218 -3.26 -2.21 -1.13
C PRO A 218 -3.63 -2.09 0.35
N ASP A 219 -4.64 -1.30 0.70
CA ASP A 219 -5.07 -1.08 2.10
C ASP A 219 -5.54 -2.37 2.79
N ILE A 220 -6.24 -3.25 2.06
CA ILE A 220 -6.63 -4.58 2.54
C ILE A 220 -5.38 -5.44 2.77
N SER A 221 -4.43 -5.43 1.83
CA SER A 221 -3.18 -6.19 1.93
C SER A 221 -2.35 -5.73 3.14
N GLU A 222 -2.26 -4.42 3.35
CA GLU A 222 -1.60 -3.80 4.51
C GLU A 222 -2.27 -4.21 5.82
N ALA A 223 -3.61 -4.18 5.90
CA ALA A 223 -4.35 -4.62 7.07
C ALA A 223 -4.10 -6.10 7.40
N ILE A 224 -4.04 -6.98 6.38
CA ILE A 224 -3.68 -8.40 6.56
C ILE A 224 -2.25 -8.54 7.08
N ARG A 225 -1.29 -7.77 6.57
CA ARG A 225 0.10 -7.76 7.05
C ARG A 225 0.19 -7.32 8.51
N LYS A 226 -0.51 -6.25 8.90
CA LYS A 226 -0.61 -5.78 10.29
C LYS A 226 -1.19 -6.85 11.22
N MET A 227 -2.26 -7.53 10.79
CA MET A 227 -2.84 -8.66 11.52
C MET A 227 -1.85 -9.82 11.69
N ARG A 228 -1.12 -10.19 10.62
CA ARG A 228 -0.08 -11.23 10.69
C ARG A 228 1.06 -10.85 11.63
N ALA A 229 1.53 -9.61 11.58
CA ALA A 229 2.55 -9.12 12.50
C ALA A 229 2.10 -9.20 13.96
N ALA A 230 0.86 -8.81 14.25
CA ALA A 230 0.27 -8.96 15.59
C ALA A 230 0.19 -10.43 16.02
N GLY A 231 -0.18 -11.34 15.11
CA GLY A 231 -0.19 -12.78 15.34
C GLY A 231 1.19 -13.36 15.68
N VAL A 232 2.24 -12.96 14.94
CA VAL A 232 3.62 -13.36 15.23
C VAL A 232 4.06 -12.87 16.61
N ARG A 233 3.77 -11.61 16.97
CA ARG A 233 4.08 -11.05 18.30
C ARG A 233 3.36 -11.79 19.42
N LEU A 234 2.10 -12.17 19.22
CA LEU A 234 1.36 -12.99 20.19
C LEU A 234 2.00 -14.39 20.35
N GLY A 235 2.46 -15.00 19.25
CA GLY A 235 3.18 -16.28 19.30
C GLY A 235 4.48 -16.21 20.11
N VAL A 236 5.23 -15.11 19.94
CA VAL A 236 6.45 -14.83 20.73
C VAL A 236 6.11 -14.72 22.22
N SER A 237 5.12 -13.89 22.60
CA SER A 237 4.75 -13.72 24.01
C SER A 237 4.15 -14.99 24.64
N ARG A 238 3.53 -15.89 23.86
CA ARG A 238 3.12 -17.22 24.36
C ARG A 238 4.32 -18.10 24.70
N THR A 239 5.39 -18.01 23.93
CA THR A 239 6.62 -18.77 24.17
C THR A 239 7.36 -18.24 25.41
N GLU A 240 7.31 -16.93 25.64
CA GLU A 240 7.93 -16.27 26.81
C GLU A 240 7.24 -16.60 28.14
N LEU A 241 6.02 -17.14 28.11
CA LEU A 241 5.34 -17.65 29.30
C LEU A 241 5.82 -19.03 29.75
N LEU A 242 6.50 -19.78 28.87
CA LEU A 242 7.00 -21.10 29.21
C LEU A 242 8.17 -21.00 30.20
N PRO A 243 8.35 -22.01 31.09
CA PRO A 243 9.57 -22.16 31.87
C PRO A 243 10.81 -22.18 30.97
N LYS A 244 11.94 -21.68 31.48
CA LYS A 244 13.22 -21.83 30.78
C LYS A 244 13.78 -23.21 31.10
N LEU A 245 14.19 -23.90 30.05
CA LEU A 245 14.90 -25.16 30.13
C LEU A 245 16.01 -25.09 29.09
N ASP A 246 17.25 -24.96 29.55
CA ASP A 246 18.41 -24.83 28.69
C ASP A 246 19.31 -26.07 28.82
N PHE A 247 19.76 -26.59 27.69
CA PHE A 247 20.81 -27.60 27.62
C PHE A 247 22.16 -26.90 27.44
N LEU A 248 23.10 -27.17 28.35
CA LEU A 248 24.41 -26.54 28.35
C LEU A 248 25.51 -27.59 28.21
N VAL A 249 26.42 -27.32 27.29
CA VAL A 249 27.68 -28.03 27.14
C VAL A 249 28.79 -27.00 27.10
N GLU A 250 29.74 -27.07 28.01
CA GLU A 250 30.95 -26.25 27.99
C GLU A 250 32.16 -27.16 28.04
N THR A 251 33.14 -26.91 27.17
CA THR A 251 34.48 -27.45 27.32
C THR A 251 35.46 -26.31 27.40
N TYR A 252 36.48 -26.45 28.24
CA TYR A 252 37.50 -25.44 28.39
C TYR A 252 38.86 -26.05 28.64
N VAL A 253 39.87 -25.34 28.17
CA VAL A 253 41.25 -25.48 28.64
C VAL A 253 41.61 -24.18 29.34
N ALA A 254 42.26 -24.29 30.49
CA ALA A 254 42.73 -23.15 31.24
C ALA A 254 44.12 -23.46 31.77
N ASP A 255 44.96 -22.46 31.98
CA ASP A 255 46.21 -22.61 32.73
C ASP A 255 46.43 -21.38 33.61
N LEU A 256 47.21 -21.56 34.67
CA LEU A 256 47.52 -20.55 35.66
C LEU A 256 49.03 -20.57 35.96
N SER A 257 49.68 -19.42 35.92
CA SER A 257 51.03 -19.28 36.49
C SER A 257 51.19 -18.04 37.35
N GLY A 258 52.04 -18.15 38.37
CA GLY A 258 52.49 -17.01 39.17
C GLY A 258 53.50 -16.14 38.43
N SER A 259 54.05 -15.15 39.13
CA SER A 259 55.15 -14.26 38.69
C SER A 259 54.87 -13.32 37.50
N SER A 260 53.63 -12.86 37.32
CA SER A 260 53.19 -12.04 36.16
C SER A 260 53.33 -12.72 34.80
N ASP A 261 53.60 -14.02 34.73
CA ASP A 261 53.76 -14.70 33.46
C ASP A 261 52.41 -14.96 32.80
N ILE A 262 52.17 -14.26 31.70
CA ILE A 262 50.97 -14.38 30.86
C ILE A 262 51.26 -15.22 29.60
N GLY A 263 52.54 -15.33 29.21
CA GLY A 263 52.96 -15.98 27.97
C GLY A 263 53.05 -17.49 28.08
N SER A 264 53.49 -18.01 29.22
CA SER A 264 53.61 -19.45 29.41
C SER A 264 52.26 -20.17 29.60
N PRO A 265 51.28 -19.63 30.35
CA PRO A 265 49.92 -20.22 30.42
C PRO A 265 49.26 -20.37 29.05
N LEU A 266 49.45 -19.37 28.18
CA LEU A 266 48.91 -19.37 26.83
C LEU A 266 49.41 -20.56 25.98
N ARG A 267 50.65 -21.00 26.21
CA ARG A 267 51.27 -22.13 25.50
C ARG A 267 50.94 -23.47 26.17
N ARG A 268 51.03 -23.53 27.50
CA ARG A 268 50.84 -24.77 28.29
C ARG A 268 49.40 -25.22 28.38
N GLN A 269 48.41 -24.33 28.23
CA GLN A 269 46.99 -24.70 28.23
C GLN A 269 46.63 -25.77 27.17
N PHE A 270 47.45 -25.95 26.13
CA PHE A 270 47.26 -26.96 25.08
C PHE A 270 48.10 -28.24 25.25
N VAL A 271 49.08 -28.25 26.17
CA VAL A 271 50.11 -29.30 26.27
C VAL A 271 50.03 -30.02 27.61
N ASP A 272 49.99 -29.27 28.72
CA ASP A 272 50.17 -29.82 30.06
C ASP A 272 48.86 -30.02 30.81
N ASN A 273 47.77 -29.39 30.36
CA ASN A 273 46.49 -29.41 31.07
C ASN A 273 45.41 -30.22 30.36
N ARG A 274 44.58 -30.92 31.15
CA ARG A 274 43.46 -31.72 30.63
C ARG A 274 42.24 -30.82 30.38
N PRO A 275 41.51 -30.99 29.25
CA PRO A 275 40.30 -30.23 29.02
C PRO A 275 39.23 -30.59 30.06
N GLY A 276 38.65 -29.57 30.68
CA GLY A 276 37.44 -29.70 31.47
C GLY A 276 36.22 -29.78 30.54
N PHE A 277 35.21 -30.55 30.93
CA PHE A 277 33.90 -30.52 30.28
C PHE A 277 32.79 -30.49 31.33
N THR A 278 31.75 -29.72 31.05
CA THR A 278 30.54 -29.60 31.86
C THR A 278 29.35 -29.83 30.94
N VAL A 279 28.46 -30.75 31.34
CA VAL A 279 27.17 -30.98 30.67
C VAL A 279 26.09 -30.82 31.72
N GLY A 280 25.08 -30.00 31.44
CA GLY A 280 24.03 -29.68 32.40
C GLY A 280 22.71 -29.31 31.75
N LEU A 281 21.65 -29.44 32.54
CA LEU A 281 20.34 -28.88 32.23
C LEU A 281 20.05 -27.79 33.27
N GLU A 282 19.71 -26.61 32.81
CA GLU A 282 19.31 -25.48 33.66
C GLU A 282 17.81 -25.28 33.52
N PHE A 283 17.07 -25.41 34.63
CA PHE A 283 15.62 -25.25 34.67
C PHE A 283 15.25 -24.09 35.58
N GLU A 284 14.61 -23.07 35.01
CA GLU A 284 14.16 -21.87 35.73
C GLU A 284 12.65 -21.67 35.49
N VAL A 285 11.88 -21.69 36.58
CA VAL A 285 10.44 -21.40 36.56
C VAL A 285 10.21 -20.04 37.21
N PRO A 286 9.81 -19.00 36.45
CA PRO A 286 9.45 -17.72 37.04
C PRO A 286 8.13 -17.87 37.82
N LEU A 287 8.17 -17.59 39.12
CA LEU A 287 6.98 -17.57 39.97
C LEU A 287 6.12 -16.33 39.61
N GLU A 288 4.80 -16.52 39.54
CA GLU A 288 3.77 -15.54 39.12
C GLU A 288 3.85 -15.03 37.67
N ASN A 289 5.04 -14.62 37.22
CA ASN A 289 5.35 -14.12 35.87
C ASN A 289 4.36 -13.03 35.38
N LEU A 290 4.01 -12.08 36.26
CA LEU A 290 2.99 -11.05 36.01
C LEU A 290 3.31 -10.19 34.79
N ALA A 291 4.59 -9.81 34.59
CA ALA A 291 5.01 -9.00 33.47
C ALA A 291 4.77 -9.70 32.12
N ALA A 292 5.15 -10.97 31.97
CA ALA A 292 4.93 -11.71 30.72
C ALA A 292 3.44 -12.00 30.47
N ARG A 293 2.66 -12.25 31.54
CA ARG A 293 1.20 -12.39 31.43
C ARG A 293 0.54 -11.11 30.93
N ALA A 294 0.88 -9.97 31.50
CA ALA A 294 0.38 -8.66 31.07
C ALA A 294 0.78 -8.35 29.62
N GLN A 295 2.02 -8.65 29.24
CA GLN A 295 2.46 -8.49 27.84
C GLN A 295 1.68 -9.39 26.89
N MET A 296 1.46 -10.66 27.25
CA MET A 296 0.68 -11.58 26.42
C MET A 296 -0.77 -11.13 26.28
N GLU A 297 -1.39 -10.65 27.35
CA GLU A 297 -2.73 -10.05 27.31
C GLU A 297 -2.77 -8.82 26.39
N GLN A 298 -1.79 -7.91 26.52
CA GLN A 298 -1.64 -6.78 25.60
C GLN A 298 -1.54 -7.25 24.14
N ARG A 299 -0.73 -8.27 23.84
CA ARG A 299 -0.62 -8.83 22.47
C ARG A 299 -1.93 -9.44 21.97
N GLN A 300 -2.75 -10.03 22.85
CA GLN A 300 -4.08 -10.50 22.46
C GLN A 300 -4.98 -9.34 22.07
N TRP A 301 -4.97 -8.23 22.82
CA TRP A 301 -5.73 -7.03 22.49
C TRP A 301 -5.23 -6.36 21.22
N GLU A 302 -3.91 -6.33 21.00
CA GLU A 302 -3.31 -5.87 19.73
C GLU A 302 -3.79 -6.69 18.53
N LEU A 303 -3.84 -8.02 18.65
CA LEU A 303 -4.36 -8.89 17.59
C LEU A 303 -5.86 -8.65 17.36
N LYS A 304 -6.67 -8.58 18.42
CA LYS A 304 -8.10 -8.28 18.32
C LYS A 304 -8.34 -6.94 17.63
N ARG A 305 -7.58 -5.90 17.98
CA ARG A 305 -7.61 -4.60 17.31
C ARG A 305 -7.26 -4.72 15.84
N ALA A 306 -6.19 -5.46 15.49
CA ALA A 306 -5.77 -5.63 14.10
C ALA A 306 -6.83 -6.37 13.25
N VAL A 307 -7.52 -7.36 13.82
CA VAL A 307 -8.65 -8.06 13.17
C VAL A 307 -9.82 -7.10 12.94
N ASN A 308 -10.16 -6.26 13.91
CA ASN A 308 -11.23 -5.28 13.75
C ASN A 308 -10.89 -4.19 12.73
N ILE A 309 -9.64 -3.71 12.71
CA ILE A 309 -9.15 -2.79 11.68
C ILE A 309 -9.28 -3.44 10.30
N PHE A 310 -8.85 -4.70 10.14
CA PHE A 310 -9.02 -5.42 8.87
C PHE A 310 -10.48 -5.49 8.42
N ARG A 311 -11.41 -5.84 9.32
CA ARG A 311 -12.85 -5.86 9.00
C ARG A 311 -13.37 -4.49 8.57
N ALA A 312 -13.03 -3.45 9.32
CA ALA A 312 -13.43 -2.07 8.99
C ALA A 312 -12.83 -1.60 7.66
N THR A 313 -11.57 -1.94 7.37
CA THR A 313 -10.94 -1.65 6.08
C THR A 313 -11.70 -2.34 4.95
N VAL A 314 -11.99 -3.64 5.07
CA VAL A 314 -12.77 -4.35 4.04
C VAL A 314 -14.15 -3.71 3.82
N GLU A 315 -14.87 -3.38 4.89
CA GLU A 315 -16.19 -2.73 4.77
C GLU A 315 -16.12 -1.36 4.09
N LYS A 316 -15.12 -0.55 4.48
CA LYS A 316 -14.85 0.74 3.86
C LYS A 316 -14.52 0.55 2.37
N SER A 317 -13.59 -0.34 2.03
CA SER A 317 -13.17 -0.60 0.66
C SER A 317 -14.33 -1.02 -0.24
N LEU A 318 -15.22 -1.88 0.25
CA LEU A 318 -16.41 -2.29 -0.50
C LEU A 318 -17.35 -1.10 -0.75
N THR A 319 -17.53 -0.25 0.27
CA THR A 319 -18.35 0.97 0.17
C THR A 319 -17.74 1.98 -0.80
N ASP A 320 -16.42 2.17 -0.77
CA ASP A 320 -15.70 3.09 -1.66
C ASP A 320 -15.86 2.68 -3.13
N VAL A 321 -15.78 1.38 -3.44
CA VAL A 321 -16.04 0.84 -4.78
C VAL A 321 -17.48 1.07 -5.22
N GLU A 322 -18.44 0.86 -4.34
CA GLU A 322 -19.86 1.07 -4.61
C GLU A 322 -20.16 2.56 -4.91
N ILE A 323 -19.58 3.47 -4.12
CA ILE A 323 -19.67 4.92 -4.35
C ILE A 323 -19.01 5.29 -5.67
N ALA A 324 -17.80 4.81 -5.94
CA ALA A 324 -17.08 5.12 -7.17
C ALA A 324 -17.80 4.58 -8.42
N SER A 325 -18.41 3.40 -8.35
CA SER A 325 -19.21 2.83 -9.44
C SER A 325 -20.46 3.66 -9.73
N ARG A 326 -21.16 4.11 -8.68
CA ARG A 326 -22.28 5.04 -8.83
C ARG A 326 -21.85 6.38 -9.42
N GLU A 327 -20.73 6.91 -8.96
CA GLU A 327 -20.19 8.18 -9.45
C GLU A 327 -19.92 8.14 -10.95
N VAL A 328 -19.30 7.06 -11.45
CA VAL A 328 -19.09 6.86 -12.90
C VAL A 328 -20.42 6.88 -13.66
N ARG A 329 -21.43 6.16 -13.15
CA ARG A 329 -22.76 6.11 -13.79
C ARG A 329 -23.45 7.46 -13.79
N THR A 330 -23.37 8.20 -12.69
CA THR A 330 -23.92 9.55 -12.55
C THR A 330 -23.23 10.51 -13.52
N ALA A 331 -21.89 10.51 -13.55
CA ALA A 331 -21.10 11.35 -14.44
C ALA A 331 -21.40 11.03 -15.92
N TRP A 332 -21.59 9.75 -16.27
CA TRP A 332 -22.01 9.35 -17.61
C TRP A 332 -23.39 9.94 -17.99
N SER A 333 -24.37 9.85 -17.08
CA SER A 333 -25.69 10.44 -17.30
C SER A 333 -25.60 11.96 -17.44
N GLU A 334 -24.76 12.63 -16.64
CA GLU A 334 -24.57 14.07 -16.69
C GLU A 334 -23.98 14.52 -18.03
N VAL A 335 -23.02 13.78 -18.60
CA VAL A 335 -22.50 14.06 -19.95
C VAL A 335 -23.64 14.09 -20.97
N GLY A 336 -24.55 13.12 -20.93
CA GLY A 336 -25.71 13.06 -21.82
C GLY A 336 -26.67 14.24 -21.65
N SER A 337 -27.00 14.60 -20.40
CA SER A 337 -27.87 15.74 -20.11
C SER A 337 -27.24 17.08 -20.48
N ARG A 338 -25.94 17.27 -20.22
CA ARG A 338 -25.21 18.49 -20.59
C ARG A 338 -25.07 18.64 -22.10
N TYR A 339 -24.88 17.54 -22.81
CA TYR A 339 -24.87 17.55 -24.26
C TYR A 339 -26.21 18.03 -24.84
N GLN A 340 -27.34 17.51 -24.33
CA GLN A 340 -28.67 17.93 -24.77
C GLN A 340 -28.95 19.41 -24.45
N SER A 341 -28.54 19.87 -23.26
CA SER A 341 -28.65 21.28 -22.85
C SER A 341 -27.88 22.20 -23.82
N MET A 342 -26.61 21.87 -24.08
CA MET A 342 -25.76 22.59 -25.03
C MET A 342 -26.37 22.63 -26.43
N GLN A 343 -26.88 21.51 -26.96
CA GLN A 343 -27.53 21.46 -28.27
C GLN A 343 -28.79 22.33 -28.33
N ALA A 344 -29.63 22.31 -27.29
CA ALA A 344 -30.82 23.15 -27.24
C ALA A 344 -30.44 24.65 -27.25
N THR A 345 -29.47 25.07 -26.44
CA THR A 345 -28.98 26.45 -26.43
C THR A 345 -28.31 26.85 -27.75
N GLU A 346 -27.61 25.93 -28.41
CA GLU A 346 -27.04 26.17 -29.75
C GLU A 346 -28.15 26.42 -30.78
N THR A 347 -29.21 25.60 -30.79
CA THR A 347 -30.35 25.80 -31.69
C THR A 347 -31.08 27.12 -31.45
N GLU A 348 -31.31 27.50 -30.19
CA GLU A 348 -31.90 28.79 -29.82
C GLU A 348 -31.03 29.95 -30.30
N THR A 349 -29.71 29.86 -30.06
CA THR A 349 -28.73 30.88 -30.49
C THR A 349 -28.70 31.04 -32.01
N ASN A 350 -28.77 29.94 -32.75
CA ASN A 350 -28.81 29.97 -34.21
C ASN A 350 -30.12 30.56 -34.74
N TYR A 351 -31.25 30.24 -34.11
CA TYR A 351 -32.55 30.85 -34.43
C TYR A 351 -32.55 32.36 -34.17
N LEU A 352 -32.05 32.81 -33.01
CA LEU A 352 -31.95 34.24 -32.68
C LEU A 352 -31.01 34.99 -33.62
N GLN A 353 -29.91 34.35 -34.04
CA GLN A 353 -28.98 34.93 -35.01
C GLN A 353 -29.65 35.11 -36.38
N ALA A 354 -30.29 34.07 -36.92
CA ALA A 354 -30.99 34.15 -38.20
C ALA A 354 -32.06 35.26 -38.18
N ARG A 355 -32.82 35.34 -37.09
CA ARG A 355 -33.81 36.40 -36.89
C ARG A 355 -33.17 37.79 -36.81
N PHE A 356 -32.02 37.93 -36.15
CA PHE A 356 -31.30 39.20 -36.07
C PHE A 356 -30.77 39.65 -37.44
N ASP A 357 -30.40 38.71 -38.30
CA ASP A 357 -29.90 38.98 -39.65
C ASP A 357 -31.04 39.31 -40.65
N GLU A 358 -32.24 38.77 -40.45
CA GLU A 358 -33.38 38.93 -41.38
C GLU A 358 -34.28 40.15 -41.13
N VAL A 359 -34.38 40.69 -39.90
CA VAL A 359 -35.45 41.66 -39.53
C VAL A 359 -35.26 43.06 -40.16
N PRO A 360 -36.23 43.55 -40.97
CA PRO A 360 -36.33 44.94 -41.39
C PRO A 360 -37.22 45.76 -40.43
N GLU A 361 -36.73 46.94 -40.03
CA GLU A 361 -37.50 48.18 -39.72
C GLU A 361 -38.34 48.35 -38.43
N ALA A 362 -38.67 47.33 -37.61
CA ALA A 362 -39.38 47.58 -36.34
C ALA A 362 -38.43 47.87 -35.15
N GLN A 363 -38.12 49.15 -34.91
CA GLN A 363 -37.07 49.63 -33.97
C GLN A 363 -37.19 49.09 -32.52
N ASP A 364 -38.40 48.96 -31.95
CA ASP A 364 -38.56 48.55 -30.55
C ASP A 364 -38.30 47.04 -30.31
N ASN A 365 -38.56 46.18 -31.30
CA ASN A 365 -38.35 44.74 -31.18
C ASN A 365 -36.88 44.33 -31.38
N GLN A 366 -36.07 45.17 -32.05
CA GLN A 366 -34.67 44.85 -32.34
C GLN A 366 -33.74 44.97 -31.11
N ILE A 367 -34.04 45.87 -30.17
CA ILE A 367 -33.25 46.00 -28.93
C ILE A 367 -33.39 44.73 -28.08
N LEU A 368 -34.63 44.25 -27.90
CA LEU A 368 -34.92 43.01 -27.18
C LEU A 368 -34.25 41.81 -27.87
N LEU A 369 -34.37 41.71 -29.19
CA LEU A 369 -33.74 40.64 -29.95
C LEU A 369 -32.20 40.63 -29.83
N LEU A 370 -31.57 41.81 -29.83
CA LEU A 370 -30.12 41.92 -29.60
C LEU A 370 -29.74 41.49 -28.17
N GLU A 371 -30.53 41.88 -27.17
CA GLU A 371 -30.32 41.46 -25.79
C GLU A 371 -30.44 39.94 -25.65
N ASP A 372 -31.50 39.34 -26.21
CA ASP A 372 -31.70 37.90 -26.24
C ASP A 372 -30.56 37.17 -26.96
N LEU A 373 -30.09 37.68 -28.10
CA LEU A 373 -28.99 37.08 -28.86
C LEU A 373 -27.66 37.14 -28.09
N VAL A 374 -27.32 38.29 -27.50
CA VAL A 374 -26.09 38.44 -26.70
C VAL A 374 -26.13 37.53 -25.49
N ASP A 375 -27.26 37.46 -24.80
CA ASP A 375 -27.45 36.61 -23.63
C ASP A 375 -27.42 35.12 -24.03
N ALA A 376 -28.04 34.73 -25.15
CA ALA A 376 -27.99 33.37 -25.67
C ALA A 376 -26.56 32.95 -26.07
N ARG A 377 -25.77 33.84 -26.65
CA ARG A 377 -24.34 33.60 -26.96
C ARG A 377 -23.52 33.40 -25.69
N GLU A 378 -23.78 34.16 -24.63
CA GLU A 378 -23.12 33.96 -23.33
C GLU A 378 -23.52 32.62 -22.70
N ARG A 379 -24.82 32.29 -22.69
CA ARG A 379 -25.32 30.98 -22.22
C ARG A 379 -24.73 29.82 -22.99
N LEU A 380 -24.62 29.91 -24.32
CA LEU A 380 -24.00 28.87 -25.15
C LEU A 380 -22.54 28.63 -24.74
N ALA A 381 -21.76 29.70 -24.55
CA ALA A 381 -20.37 29.56 -24.11
C ALA A 381 -20.25 28.90 -22.72
N ASP A 382 -21.18 29.21 -21.81
CA ASP A 382 -21.24 28.59 -20.48
C ASP A 382 -21.68 27.12 -20.55
N GLU A 383 -22.65 26.76 -21.40
CA GLU A 383 -23.08 25.36 -21.62
C GLU A 383 -22.01 24.53 -22.33
N GLU A 384 -21.31 25.09 -23.32
CA GLU A 384 -20.13 24.47 -23.93
C GLU A 384 -19.03 24.20 -22.87
N THR A 385 -18.83 25.12 -21.91
CA THR A 385 -17.89 24.92 -20.78
C THR A 385 -18.39 23.80 -19.86
N ALA A 386 -19.68 23.79 -19.53
CA ALA A 386 -20.29 22.81 -18.63
C ALA A 386 -20.27 21.39 -19.22
N PHE A 387 -20.46 21.26 -20.54
CA PHE A 387 -20.33 19.98 -21.23
C PHE A 387 -18.91 19.42 -21.15
N VAL A 388 -17.90 20.25 -21.42
CA VAL A 388 -16.48 19.83 -21.29
C VAL A 388 -16.15 19.43 -19.84
N GLN A 389 -16.68 20.16 -18.85
CA GLN A 389 -16.52 19.82 -17.45
C GLN A 389 -17.11 18.42 -17.13
N ALA A 390 -18.33 18.13 -17.59
CA ALA A 390 -18.94 16.81 -17.40
C ALA A 390 -18.13 15.67 -18.05
N GLN A 391 -17.56 15.89 -19.23
CA GLN A 391 -16.69 14.91 -19.89
C GLN A 391 -15.43 14.62 -19.07
N VAL A 392 -14.79 15.67 -18.53
CA VAL A 392 -13.63 15.55 -17.66
C VAL A 392 -13.97 14.85 -16.35
N ASP A 393 -15.11 15.18 -15.74
CA ASP A 393 -15.55 14.58 -14.48
C ASP A 393 -15.83 13.08 -14.66
N HIS A 394 -16.43 12.68 -15.78
CA HIS A 394 -16.56 11.27 -16.15
C HIS A 394 -15.20 10.56 -16.29
N ALA A 395 -14.24 11.16 -16.98
CA ALA A 395 -12.90 10.59 -17.15
C ALA A 395 -12.17 10.42 -15.79
N LEU A 396 -12.29 11.40 -14.90
CA LEU A 396 -11.72 11.34 -13.55
C LEU A 396 -12.43 10.30 -12.66
N ALA A 397 -13.76 10.17 -12.77
CA ALA A 397 -14.52 9.16 -12.06
C ALA A 397 -14.07 7.74 -12.45
N LEU A 398 -13.81 7.50 -13.75
CA LEU A 398 -13.31 6.24 -14.26
C LEU A 398 -11.94 5.87 -13.65
N ILE A 399 -11.03 6.84 -13.60
CA ILE A 399 -9.69 6.64 -13.01
C ILE A 399 -9.80 6.37 -11.51
N LYS A 400 -10.66 7.12 -10.80
CA LYS A 400 -10.92 6.90 -9.38
C LYS A 400 -11.45 5.50 -9.12
N LEU A 401 -12.39 5.02 -9.93
CA LEU A 401 -12.90 3.65 -9.79
C LEU A 401 -11.81 2.60 -10.05
N LYS A 402 -10.95 2.80 -11.06
CA LYS A 402 -9.79 1.90 -11.28
C LYS A 402 -8.85 1.83 -10.07
N ARG A 403 -8.67 2.95 -9.36
CA ARG A 403 -7.96 2.96 -8.07
C ARG A 403 -8.72 2.19 -7.00
N GLU A 404 -10.01 2.45 -6.81
CA GLU A 404 -10.80 1.78 -5.75
C GLU A 404 -10.88 0.27 -5.95
N ILE A 405 -10.87 -0.20 -7.20
CA ILE A 405 -10.79 -1.63 -7.55
C ILE A 405 -9.37 -2.19 -7.39
N GLY A 406 -8.34 -1.34 -7.27
CA GLY A 406 -6.93 -1.73 -7.10
C GLY A 406 -6.24 -2.15 -8.39
N ILE A 407 -6.75 -1.77 -9.56
CA ILE A 407 -6.20 -2.16 -10.87
C ILE A 407 -5.41 -1.05 -11.56
N LEU A 408 -5.36 0.16 -10.99
CA LEU A 408 -4.58 1.27 -11.53
C LEU A 408 -3.08 0.94 -11.59
N LEU A 409 -2.53 0.44 -10.48
CA LEU A 409 -1.20 -0.15 -10.40
C LEU A 409 -1.28 -1.42 -9.54
N GLN A 410 -0.62 -2.51 -9.95
CA GLN A 410 -0.61 -3.76 -9.19
C GLN A 410 0.69 -3.92 -8.40
N SER A 411 0.59 -4.31 -7.12
CA SER A 411 1.74 -4.66 -6.28
C SER A 411 2.45 -5.92 -6.82
N ARG A 412 3.78 -5.93 -6.74
CA ARG A 412 4.66 -6.99 -7.27
C ARG A 412 4.58 -8.30 -6.46
N HIS A 413 4.20 -8.21 -5.19
CA HIS A 413 4.30 -9.33 -4.26
C HIS A 413 3.07 -10.25 -4.26
N ALA A 414 3.33 -11.53 -3.97
CA ALA A 414 2.27 -12.51 -3.76
C ALA A 414 1.34 -12.03 -2.64
N ARG A 415 0.04 -12.07 -2.95
CA ARG A 415 -1.00 -11.58 -2.06
C ARG A 415 -1.04 -12.41 -0.79
N PRO A 416 -1.17 -11.78 0.39
CA PRO A 416 -1.21 -12.52 1.62
C PRO A 416 -2.49 -13.39 1.65
N ASP A 417 -2.30 -14.71 1.73
CA ASP A 417 -3.41 -15.67 1.91
C ASP A 417 -4.38 -15.27 3.04
N ILE A 418 -5.66 -15.25 2.71
CA ILE A 418 -6.75 -14.93 3.63
C ILE A 418 -7.19 -16.25 4.24
N GLN A 419 -7.14 -16.36 5.58
CA GLN A 419 -7.55 -17.59 6.27
C GLN A 419 -9.02 -17.95 5.94
N PRO A 420 -9.39 -19.24 5.91
CA PRO A 420 -10.71 -19.70 5.46
C PRO A 420 -11.89 -19.07 6.20
N ASN A 421 -11.76 -18.84 7.50
CA ASN A 421 -12.78 -18.18 8.32
C ASN A 421 -13.05 -16.72 7.90
N HIS A 422 -12.01 -15.97 7.55
CA HIS A 422 -12.13 -14.62 7.04
C HIS A 422 -12.68 -14.61 5.62
N GLN A 423 -12.34 -15.61 4.78
CA GLN A 423 -12.94 -15.77 3.46
C GLN A 423 -14.44 -16.04 3.54
N GLN A 424 -14.88 -16.89 4.49
CA GLN A 424 -16.31 -17.15 4.71
C GLN A 424 -17.05 -15.86 5.09
N TRP A 425 -16.53 -15.08 6.04
CA TRP A 425 -17.10 -13.80 6.42
C TRP A 425 -17.17 -12.81 5.24
N ILE A 426 -16.11 -12.71 4.43
CA ILE A 426 -16.09 -11.88 3.21
C ILE A 426 -17.18 -12.34 2.22
N ASN A 427 -17.29 -13.64 1.98
CA ASN A 427 -18.26 -14.20 1.04
C ASN A 427 -19.70 -13.95 1.50
N GLU A 428 -19.99 -14.15 2.79
CA GLU A 428 -21.29 -13.80 3.39
C GLU A 428 -21.56 -12.30 3.21
N ARG A 429 -20.56 -11.45 3.43
CA ARG A 429 -20.72 -10.00 3.28
C ARG A 429 -21.03 -9.59 1.84
N LEU A 430 -20.30 -10.14 0.86
CA LEU A 430 -20.56 -9.93 -0.57
C LEU A 430 -21.98 -10.36 -0.97
N GLN A 431 -22.47 -11.48 -0.44
CA GLN A 431 -23.84 -11.92 -0.67
C GLN A 431 -24.84 -10.88 -0.17
N THR A 432 -24.67 -10.36 1.06
CA THR A 432 -25.57 -9.33 1.62
C THR A 432 -25.55 -8.01 0.85
N MET A 433 -24.42 -7.63 0.24
CA MET A 433 -24.31 -6.39 -0.53
C MET A 433 -24.96 -6.51 -1.91
N SER A 434 -24.82 -7.66 -2.59
CA SER A 434 -25.45 -7.88 -3.90
C SER A 434 -26.99 -7.88 -3.89
N PHE A 435 -27.62 -7.91 -2.71
CA PHE A 435 -29.08 -7.90 -2.57
C PHE A 435 -29.71 -6.49 -2.54
N ARG A 436 -28.91 -5.41 -2.50
CA ARG A 436 -29.46 -4.04 -2.41
C ARG A 436 -29.80 -3.38 -3.74
N ASP A 437 -29.32 -3.92 -4.86
CA ASP A 437 -29.51 -3.34 -6.19
C ASP A 437 -30.68 -3.97 -6.98
N ASN A 438 -31.50 -4.85 -6.37
CA ASN A 438 -32.67 -5.44 -7.03
C ASN A 438 -33.94 -5.31 -6.16
N PRO A 439 -34.87 -4.38 -6.47
CA PRO A 439 -36.07 -4.15 -5.65
C PRO A 439 -37.06 -5.33 -5.63
N ASP A 440 -36.91 -6.32 -6.52
CA ASP A 440 -37.88 -7.42 -6.67
C ASP A 440 -37.44 -8.78 -6.06
N GLN A 441 -36.27 -8.88 -5.42
CA GLN A 441 -35.82 -10.13 -4.81
C GLN A 441 -36.04 -10.16 -3.30
N LYS A 442 -37.07 -10.90 -2.86
CA LYS A 442 -37.31 -11.21 -1.44
C LYS A 442 -36.06 -11.86 -0.81
N PRO A 443 -35.74 -11.54 0.45
CA PRO A 443 -34.56 -12.08 1.13
C PRO A 443 -34.64 -13.60 1.23
N PRO A 444 -33.50 -14.33 1.12
CA PRO A 444 -33.48 -15.76 1.35
C PRO A 444 -33.82 -16.04 2.82
N VAL A 445 -34.78 -16.95 3.04
CA VAL A 445 -35.15 -17.44 4.37
C VAL A 445 -33.92 -18.07 5.01
N ARG A 446 -33.58 -17.60 6.21
CA ARG A 446 -32.50 -18.13 7.04
C ARG A 446 -32.76 -19.61 7.33
N ALA A 447 -32.02 -20.50 6.68
CA ALA A 447 -32.04 -21.92 7.03
C ALA A 447 -31.38 -22.09 8.41
N THR A 448 -32.19 -22.46 9.40
CA THR A 448 -31.73 -22.86 10.73
C THR A 448 -30.81 -24.08 10.58
N PRO A 449 -29.60 -24.11 11.15
CA PRO A 449 -28.78 -25.31 11.11
C PRO A 449 -29.48 -26.42 11.90
N ALA A 450 -29.74 -27.54 11.22
CA ALA A 450 -30.29 -28.74 11.85
C ALA A 450 -29.32 -29.28 12.90
N LYS A 451 -29.84 -29.63 14.09
CA LYS A 451 -29.11 -30.35 15.15
C LYS A 451 -28.57 -31.67 14.59
N PRO A 452 -27.31 -32.04 14.88
CA PRO A 452 -26.83 -33.38 14.57
C PRO A 452 -27.53 -34.39 15.48
N VAL A 453 -28.26 -35.33 14.87
CA VAL A 453 -28.78 -36.53 15.52
C VAL A 453 -27.61 -37.47 15.78
N ALA A 454 -27.44 -37.88 17.04
CA ALA A 454 -26.48 -38.88 17.45
C ALA A 454 -26.77 -40.22 16.74
N LYS A 455 -25.74 -40.80 16.11
CA LYS A 455 -25.77 -42.20 15.67
C LYS A 455 -24.99 -43.05 16.67
N ASP A 456 -25.70 -44.03 17.20
CA ASP A 456 -25.20 -45.06 18.10
C ASP A 456 -24.02 -45.82 17.51
N VAL A 457 -23.02 -46.05 18.37
CA VAL A 457 -21.92 -46.99 18.17
C VAL A 457 -22.33 -48.32 18.81
N PRO A 458 -22.15 -49.47 18.12
CA PRO A 458 -21.94 -50.72 18.81
C PRO A 458 -20.46 -51.13 18.71
N ALA A 459 -19.92 -51.47 19.87
CA ALA A 459 -18.63 -52.14 20.03
C ALA A 459 -18.71 -53.60 19.57
N ARG A 460 -17.65 -54.13 18.93
CA ARG A 460 -17.10 -55.46 19.24
C ARG A 460 -15.76 -55.79 18.55
N ASN A 461 -14.79 -56.05 19.43
CA ASN A 461 -13.83 -57.16 19.48
C ASN A 461 -12.83 -57.47 18.36
N VAL A 462 -11.59 -57.43 18.82
CA VAL A 462 -10.32 -58.00 18.36
C VAL A 462 -10.39 -59.53 18.14
N SER A 463 -9.79 -60.03 17.04
CA SER A 463 -8.76 -61.09 17.06
C SER A 463 -8.20 -61.47 15.67
N ALA A 464 -6.88 -61.34 15.57
CA ALA A 464 -5.87 -62.11 14.84
C ALA A 464 -6.19 -62.87 13.54
N ARG A 465 -5.41 -62.62 12.47
CA ARG A 465 -4.47 -63.61 11.90
C ARG A 465 -3.46 -63.02 10.90
N ARG A 466 -2.33 -63.73 10.87
CA ARG A 466 -1.01 -63.58 10.21
C ARG A 466 -1.01 -63.79 8.68
N THR A 467 0.13 -63.42 8.08
CA THR A 467 0.73 -63.87 6.80
C THR A 467 0.07 -63.33 5.52
N GLY A 468 0.77 -62.81 4.52
CA GLY A 468 2.18 -62.64 4.26
C GLY A 468 2.36 -62.19 2.80
N ASP A 469 3.60 -61.94 2.44
CA ASP A 469 4.14 -62.00 1.08
C ASP A 469 4.30 -60.70 0.26
N THR A 470 5.35 -60.83 -0.53
CA THR A 470 6.28 -59.89 -1.14
C THR A 470 5.79 -59.32 -2.47
N GLY A 471 6.40 -58.20 -2.88
CA GLY A 471 6.09 -57.56 -4.16
C GLY A 471 7.07 -56.43 -4.48
N ILE A 472 8.29 -56.82 -4.83
CA ILE A 472 9.37 -55.98 -5.36
C ILE A 472 9.00 -55.45 -6.76
N ARG A 473 9.30 -54.17 -7.03
CA ARG A 473 9.71 -53.57 -8.33
C ARG A 473 10.15 -52.12 -8.04
N GLN A 474 11.43 -51.80 -7.85
CA GLN A 474 12.49 -51.52 -8.85
C GLN A 474 12.06 -50.71 -10.09
N SER A 475 12.56 -49.46 -10.17
CA SER A 475 13.38 -48.89 -11.27
C SER A 475 13.67 -47.41 -10.92
N SER A 476 14.91 -47.03 -10.57
CA SER A 476 15.99 -46.50 -11.44
C SER A 476 15.56 -45.26 -12.25
N ALA A 477 16.30 -44.15 -12.38
CA ALA A 477 17.66 -43.79 -12.01
C ALA A 477 17.92 -42.31 -12.42
N ARG A 478 18.97 -41.72 -11.82
CA ARG A 478 19.90 -40.68 -12.33
C ARG A 478 19.36 -39.26 -12.63
N SER A 479 19.82 -38.20 -11.95
CA SER A 479 21.14 -37.51 -12.03
C SER A 479 21.25 -36.56 -13.23
N ALA A 480 21.21 -35.24 -12.99
CA ALA A 480 22.01 -34.26 -13.72
C ALA A 480 22.08 -32.94 -12.95
N THR A 481 23.30 -32.60 -12.55
CA THR A 481 23.76 -31.31 -12.07
C THR A 481 23.95 -30.39 -13.27
N GLU A 482 23.44 -29.17 -13.24
CA GLU A 482 23.98 -28.08 -14.08
C GLU A 482 23.90 -26.73 -13.33
N LEU A 483 25.10 -26.18 -13.10
CA LEU A 483 25.39 -24.79 -12.78
C LEU A 483 25.20 -23.94 -14.05
N GLY A 484 24.67 -22.72 -13.93
CA GLY A 484 24.94 -21.68 -14.92
C GLY A 484 23.88 -20.59 -15.06
N ASP A 485 24.35 -19.36 -14.90
CA ASP A 485 23.81 -18.08 -15.37
C ASP A 485 22.58 -17.45 -14.70
N GLY A 486 22.92 -16.52 -13.79
CA GLY A 486 22.06 -15.47 -13.30
C GLY A 486 21.54 -14.57 -14.42
N LYS A 487 20.23 -14.66 -14.66
CA LYS A 487 19.46 -13.60 -15.30
C LYS A 487 18.96 -12.63 -14.23
N VAL A 488 19.57 -11.44 -14.19
CA VAL A 488 19.01 -10.27 -13.54
C VAL A 488 17.75 -9.87 -14.31
N SER A 489 16.60 -10.39 -13.89
CA SER A 489 15.30 -9.97 -14.41
C SER A 489 15.03 -8.53 -13.96
N ARG A 490 15.37 -7.55 -14.81
CA ARG A 490 14.87 -6.17 -14.70
C ARG A 490 13.35 -6.19 -14.87
N ALA A 491 12.62 -6.28 -13.77
CA ALA A 491 11.16 -6.27 -13.75
C ALA A 491 10.67 -4.81 -13.76
N PHE A 492 10.20 -4.37 -14.93
CA PHE A 492 9.55 -3.08 -15.15
C PHE A 492 8.23 -2.99 -14.37
N ILE A 493 7.98 -1.86 -13.71
CA ILE A 493 6.62 -1.40 -13.37
C ILE A 493 5.92 -1.21 -14.73
N ARG A 494 4.94 -2.07 -15.04
CA ARG A 494 4.20 -1.96 -16.29
C ARG A 494 2.94 -1.15 -16.03
N PRO A 495 2.83 0.09 -16.54
CA PRO A 495 1.52 0.73 -16.66
C PRO A 495 0.65 -0.15 -17.56
N ILE A 496 -0.56 -0.46 -17.13
CA ILE A 496 -1.57 -1.05 -18.03
C ILE A 496 -2.00 0.08 -18.97
N PRO A 497 -1.96 -0.11 -20.30
CA PRO A 497 -2.41 0.92 -21.23
C PRO A 497 -3.86 1.31 -20.95
N ALA A 498 -4.21 2.57 -21.16
CA ALA A 498 -5.54 3.13 -20.96
C ALA A 498 -6.63 2.55 -21.89
N THR A 499 -6.32 1.54 -22.70
CA THR A 499 -7.28 0.78 -23.50
C THR A 499 -8.03 -0.24 -22.66
N PRO A 500 -9.33 -0.50 -22.94
CA PRO A 500 -10.07 -1.57 -22.28
C PRO A 500 -9.50 -2.91 -22.75
N THR A 501 -8.46 -3.40 -22.08
CA THR A 501 -8.15 -4.82 -22.14
C THR A 501 -9.35 -5.54 -21.56
N THR A 502 -10.12 -6.16 -22.45
CA THR A 502 -11.13 -7.19 -22.19
C THR A 502 -10.95 -7.79 -20.79
N TRP A 503 -11.95 -7.56 -19.96
CA TRP A 503 -12.08 -7.96 -18.55
C TRP A 503 -12.18 -9.49 -18.38
N SER A 504 -11.29 -10.26 -18.99
CA SER A 504 -11.24 -11.71 -18.87
C SER A 504 -9.88 -12.17 -18.35
N ARG A 505 -9.96 -13.02 -17.33
CA ARG A 505 -8.86 -13.80 -16.79
C ARG A 505 -8.28 -14.64 -17.94
N ARG A 506 -7.05 -14.36 -18.38
CA ARG A 506 -6.28 -15.35 -19.16
C ARG A 506 -5.88 -16.48 -18.21
N GLY A 507 -6.84 -17.36 -17.96
CA GLY A 507 -6.63 -18.66 -17.34
C GLY A 507 -6.07 -19.64 -18.36
N ALA A 508 -5.22 -20.52 -17.84
CA ALA A 508 -4.59 -21.67 -18.46
C ALA A 508 -5.33 -22.35 -19.64
N ASN A 509 -4.50 -22.79 -20.60
CA ASN A 509 -4.72 -23.83 -21.61
C ASN A 509 -5.79 -23.61 -22.70
N ALA A 510 -5.30 -23.46 -23.94
CA ALA A 510 -5.78 -24.17 -25.14
C ALA A 510 -4.65 -24.11 -26.20
N PRO A 511 -4.59 -25.06 -27.15
CA PRO A 511 -3.37 -25.68 -27.70
C PRO A 511 -2.45 -24.77 -28.52
#